data_AF-A0AAU3KMG8-F1
#
_entry.id   AF-A0AAU3KMG8-F1
#
_cell.length_a   1.000
_cell.length_b   1.000
_cell.length_c   1.000
_cell.angle_alpha   90.00
_cell.angle_beta   90.00
_cell.angle_gamma   90.00
#
_symmetry.space_group_name_H-M   'P 1'
#
loop_
_entity.id
_entity.type
_entity.pdbx_description
1 polymer ?
#
loop_
_entity_poly.entity_id
_entity_poly.type
_entity_poly.pdbx_seq_one_letter_code
_entity_poly.pdbx_strand_id
1 'polypeptide(L)'
;MELPEKLRAHANRPLPPAIDQVRDFLRAFVADCESLDELHDHLFRIATRNQRGIRRELAAIDEVLDTAQPPGTLSWMVAADANRVLDDDTSDAAAEAWLRDIAALIRGVLGETYDGNNPGTPS
;
A
#
# COMPACT_ATOMS: atom_id res chain seq x y z
N MET A 1 -12.88 11.83 -31.32
CA MET A 1 -13.62 10.65 -30.81
C MET A 1 -14.01 10.98 -29.37
N GLU A 2 -15.29 11.28 -29.11
CA GLU A 2 -15.72 11.62 -27.75
C GLU A 2 -15.89 10.36 -26.91
N LEU A 3 -15.28 10.34 -25.73
CA LEU A 3 -15.45 9.27 -24.75
C LEU A 3 -16.91 9.23 -24.26
N PRO A 4 -17.57 8.05 -24.28
CA PRO A 4 -18.90 7.85 -23.73
C PRO A 4 -19.05 8.41 -22.31
N GLU A 5 -20.19 9.05 -22.03
CA GLU A 5 -20.47 9.75 -20.76
C GLU A 5 -20.25 8.88 -19.52
N LYS A 6 -20.57 7.58 -19.60
CA LYS A 6 -20.33 6.60 -18.52
C LYS A 6 -18.83 6.43 -18.21
N LEU A 7 -17.96 6.50 -19.22
CA LEU A 7 -16.51 6.42 -19.04
C LEU A 7 -15.94 7.74 -18.49
N ARG A 8 -16.52 8.89 -18.85
CA ARG A 8 -16.17 10.18 -18.25
C ARG A 8 -16.55 10.24 -16.76
N ALA A 9 -17.74 9.77 -16.40
CA ALA A 9 -18.20 9.72 -15.01
C ALA A 9 -17.32 8.81 -14.15
N HIS A 10 -16.87 7.68 -14.69
CA HIS A 10 -15.93 6.80 -13.99
C HIS A 10 -14.54 7.44 -13.83
N ALA A 11 -14.06 8.15 -14.85
CA ALA A 11 -12.77 8.83 -14.81
C ALA A 11 -12.70 10.01 -13.81
N ASN A 12 -13.85 10.62 -13.50
CA ASN A 12 -13.94 11.76 -12.57
C ASN A 12 -14.31 11.36 -11.13
N ARG A 13 -14.39 10.05 -10.83
CA ARG A 13 -14.69 9.62 -9.46
C ARG A 13 -13.51 9.96 -8.56
N PRO A 14 -13.71 10.66 -7.43
CA PRO A 14 -12.64 10.89 -6.48
C PRO A 14 -12.10 9.54 -5.99
N LEU A 15 -10.78 9.48 -5.83
CA LEU A 15 -10.13 8.33 -5.21
C LEU A 15 -10.68 8.15 -3.79
N PRO A 16 -10.84 6.89 -3.32
CA PRO A 16 -11.14 6.65 -1.92
C PRO A 16 -10.04 7.25 -1.02
N PRO A 17 -10.35 7.53 0.26
CA PRO A 17 -9.34 7.91 1.24
C PRO A 17 -8.17 6.91 1.27
N ALA A 18 -6.95 7.39 1.53
CA ALA A 18 -5.76 6.53 1.54
C ALA A 18 -5.90 5.36 2.53
N ILE A 19 -6.48 5.60 3.71
CA ILE A 19 -6.72 4.55 4.70
C ILE A 19 -7.61 3.42 4.16
N ASP A 20 -8.64 3.74 3.36
CA ASP A 20 -9.52 2.74 2.78
C ASP A 20 -8.83 1.96 1.66
N GLN A 21 -7.98 2.63 0.88
CA GLN A 21 -7.13 1.96 -0.12
C GLN A 21 -6.16 0.98 0.55
N VAL A 22 -5.50 1.37 1.65
CA VAL A 22 -4.61 0.47 2.40
C VAL A 22 -5.37 -0.72 2.96
N ARG A 23 -6.57 -0.53 3.52
CA ARG A 23 -7.42 -1.65 3.99
C ARG A 23 -7.75 -2.63 2.88
N ASP A 24 -8.17 -2.13 1.72
CA ASP A 24 -8.49 -2.97 0.57
C ASP A 24 -7.25 -3.72 0.07
N PHE A 25 -6.09 -3.07 0.03
CA PHE A 25 -4.82 -3.71 -0.30
C PHE A 25 -4.48 -4.84 0.66
N LEU A 26 -4.55 -4.59 1.97
CA LEU A 26 -4.22 -5.58 3.00
C LEU A 26 -5.13 -6.81 2.88
N ARG A 27 -6.44 -6.60 2.71
CA ARG A 27 -7.41 -7.70 2.53
C ARG A 27 -7.17 -8.49 1.25
N ALA A 28 -6.84 -7.81 0.16
CA ALA A 28 -6.75 -8.44 -1.16
C ALA A 28 -5.40 -9.15 -1.41
N PHE A 29 -4.31 -8.63 -0.83
CA PHE A 29 -2.97 -9.11 -1.14
C PHE A 29 -2.24 -9.72 0.03
N VAL A 30 -2.56 -9.34 1.28
CA VAL A 30 -1.77 -9.73 2.45
C VAL A 30 -2.48 -10.76 3.32
N ALA A 31 -3.79 -10.63 3.51
CA ALA A 31 -4.57 -11.45 4.45
C ALA A 31 -4.48 -12.95 4.20
N ASP A 32 -4.37 -13.35 2.93
CA ASP A 32 -4.30 -14.76 2.51
C ASP A 32 -2.86 -15.26 2.30
N CYS A 33 -1.85 -14.40 2.41
CA CYS A 33 -0.46 -14.85 2.29
C CYS A 33 -0.01 -15.54 3.58
N GLU A 34 0.85 -16.55 3.47
CA GLU A 34 1.46 -17.20 4.62
C GLU A 34 2.83 -16.58 4.97
N SER A 35 3.46 -15.88 4.03
CA SER A 35 4.79 -15.27 4.18
C SER A 35 4.99 -13.99 3.37
N LEU A 36 6.03 -13.23 3.70
CA LEU A 36 6.44 -12.05 2.92
C LEU A 36 7.03 -12.42 1.55
N ASP A 37 7.68 -13.57 1.42
CA ASP A 37 8.19 -14.06 0.13
C ASP A 37 7.04 -14.35 -0.84
N GLU A 38 5.96 -14.96 -0.35
CA GLU A 38 4.75 -15.19 -1.14
C GLU A 38 4.11 -13.88 -1.59
N LEU A 39 4.01 -12.91 -0.67
CA LEU A 39 3.51 -11.57 -0.97
C LEU A 39 4.37 -10.89 -2.04
N HIS A 40 5.70 -10.95 -1.90
CA HIS A 40 6.64 -10.41 -2.88
C HIS A 40 6.41 -11.02 -4.27
N ASP A 41 6.37 -12.34 -4.38
CA ASP A 41 6.17 -13.04 -5.66
C ASP A 41 4.81 -12.75 -6.28
N HIS A 42 3.78 -12.56 -5.46
CA HIS A 42 2.47 -12.13 -5.91
C HIS A 42 2.51 -10.70 -6.47
N LEU A 43 3.03 -9.75 -5.70
CA LEU A 43 3.14 -8.35 -6.11
C LEU A 43 4.03 -8.18 -7.33
N PHE A 44 5.13 -8.92 -7.43
CA PHE A 44 6.01 -8.93 -8.59
C PHE A 44 5.26 -9.35 -9.85
N ARG A 45 4.52 -10.46 -9.80
CA ARG A 45 3.69 -10.91 -10.93
C ARG A 45 2.66 -9.85 -11.34
N ILE A 46 2.04 -9.16 -10.40
CA ILE A 46 1.08 -8.09 -10.71
C ILE A 46 1.78 -6.88 -11.31
N ALA A 47 2.93 -6.47 -10.76
CA ALA A 47 3.68 -5.31 -11.22
C ALA A 47 4.09 -5.43 -12.69
N THR A 48 4.39 -6.65 -13.17
CA THR A 48 4.68 -6.90 -14.61
C THR A 48 3.52 -6.52 -15.55
N ARG A 49 2.28 -6.52 -15.05
CA ARG A 49 1.06 -6.24 -15.84
C ARG A 49 0.41 -4.90 -15.47
N ASN A 50 0.58 -4.46 -14.23
CA ASN A 50 -0.08 -3.27 -13.67
C ASN A 50 0.81 -2.53 -12.66
N GLN A 51 1.98 -2.09 -13.11
CA GLN A 51 2.92 -1.30 -12.29
C GLN A 51 2.27 -0.02 -11.72
N ARG A 52 1.38 0.62 -12.48
CA ARG A 52 0.66 1.83 -12.03
C ARG A 52 -0.27 1.55 -10.85
N GLY A 53 -0.94 0.39 -10.83
CA GLY A 53 -1.74 -0.05 -9.69
C GLY A 53 -0.90 -0.20 -8.44
N ILE A 54 0.20 -0.94 -8.53
CA ILE A 54 1.12 -1.16 -7.40
C ILE A 54 1.72 0.16 -6.87
N ARG A 55 2.06 1.11 -7.75
CA ARG A 55 2.49 2.45 -7.33
C ARG A 55 1.42 3.24 -6.58
N ARG A 56 0.14 3.08 -6.95
CA ARG A 56 -0.96 3.72 -6.21
C ARG A 56 -1.11 3.13 -4.82
N GLU A 57 -0.97 1.82 -4.67
CA GLU A 57 -1.02 1.18 -3.34
C GLU A 57 0.14 1.66 -2.47
N LEU A 58 1.36 1.74 -3.02
CA LEU A 58 2.51 2.29 -2.31
C LEU A 58 2.26 3.73 -1.85
N ALA A 59 1.74 4.59 -2.74
CA ALA A 59 1.44 5.97 -2.39
C ALA A 59 0.37 6.10 -1.30
N ALA A 60 -0.64 5.22 -1.28
CA ALA A 60 -1.64 5.20 -0.23
C ALA A 60 -1.04 4.78 1.12
N ILE A 61 -0.13 3.79 1.13
CA ILE A 61 0.58 3.38 2.35
C ILE A 61 1.44 4.54 2.87
N ASP A 62 2.20 5.21 2.00
CA ASP A 62 3.02 6.35 2.39
C ASP A 62 2.17 7.50 2.95
N GLU A 63 1.03 7.83 2.33
CA GLU A 63 0.12 8.87 2.83
C GLU A 63 -0.46 8.55 4.22
N VAL A 64 -0.81 7.28 4.47
CA VAL A 64 -1.28 6.83 5.79
C VAL A 64 -0.18 6.94 6.84
N LEU A 65 1.08 6.64 6.48
CA LEU A 65 2.24 6.71 7.37
C LEU A 65 2.71 8.15 7.63
N ASP A 66 2.53 9.06 6.68
CA ASP A 66 2.88 10.49 6.81
C ASP A 66 1.81 11.30 7.55
N THR A 67 0.59 10.77 7.66
CA THR A 67 -0.54 11.42 8.34
C THR A 67 -0.76 10.81 9.72
N ALA A 68 -0.85 11.66 10.75
CA ALA A 68 -1.18 11.20 12.10
C ALA A 68 -2.56 10.52 12.12
N GLN A 69 -2.59 9.25 12.50
CA GLN A 69 -3.82 8.48 12.64
C GLN A 69 -4.37 8.59 14.07
N PRO A 70 -5.69 8.41 14.27
CA PRO A 70 -6.24 8.24 15.60
C PRO A 70 -5.58 7.04 16.31
N PRO A 71 -5.35 7.11 17.64
CA PRO A 71 -4.74 6.01 18.38
C PRO A 71 -5.47 4.67 18.20
N GLY A 72 -4.72 3.60 18.01
CA GLY A 72 -5.18 2.23 17.76
C GLY A 72 -5.65 1.97 16.33
N THR A 73 -5.57 2.95 15.43
CA THR A 73 -6.06 2.79 14.05
C THR A 73 -5.18 1.85 13.26
N LEU A 74 -3.86 1.98 13.38
CA LEU A 74 -2.92 1.18 12.60
C LEU A 74 -2.87 -0.25 13.13
N SER A 75 -2.83 -0.43 14.45
CA SER A 75 -2.86 -1.76 15.06
C SER A 75 -4.14 -2.52 14.73
N TRP A 76 -5.30 -1.86 14.81
CA TRP A 76 -6.57 -2.48 14.42
C TRP A 76 -6.63 -2.82 12.93
N MET A 77 -6.14 -1.94 12.05
CA MET A 77 -6.11 -2.19 10.62
C MET A 77 -5.23 -3.41 10.26
N VAL A 78 -4.03 -3.52 10.84
CA VAL A 78 -3.16 -4.68 10.58
C VAL A 78 -3.82 -5.97 11.08
N ALA A 79 -4.41 -5.95 12.27
CA ALA A 79 -5.08 -7.12 12.84
C ALA A 79 -6.31 -7.56 12.02
N ALA A 80 -7.20 -6.61 11.68
CA ALA A 80 -8.47 -6.91 11.04
C ALA A 80 -8.36 -7.11 9.52
N ASP A 81 -7.52 -6.32 8.85
CA ASP A 81 -7.48 -6.24 7.39
C ASP A 81 -6.33 -7.04 6.78
N ALA A 82 -5.19 -7.14 7.47
CA ALA A 82 -4.08 -8.00 7.04
C ALA A 82 -4.11 -9.39 7.68
N ASN A 83 -5.04 -9.65 8.60
CA ASN A 83 -5.13 -10.90 9.37
C ASN A 83 -3.79 -11.26 10.05
N ARG A 84 -3.06 -10.25 10.55
CA ARG A 84 -1.77 -10.41 11.22
C ARG A 84 -1.83 -10.01 12.68
N VAL A 85 -1.36 -10.89 13.54
CA VAL A 85 -1.08 -10.57 14.94
C VAL A 85 0.39 -10.19 15.04
N LEU A 86 0.66 -8.98 15.51
CA LEU A 86 2.02 -8.50 15.76
C LEU A 86 2.42 -8.80 17.22
N ASP A 87 3.72 -8.85 17.50
CA ASP A 87 4.24 -9.14 18.85
C ASP A 87 3.79 -8.12 19.91
N ASP A 88 3.52 -6.89 19.48
CA ASP A 88 2.87 -5.83 20.26
C ASP A 88 1.55 -5.42 19.56
N ASP A 89 0.58 -6.34 19.60
CA ASP A 89 -0.70 -6.30 18.88
C ASP A 89 -1.61 -5.10 19.22
N THR A 90 -1.29 -4.36 20.27
CA THR A 90 -2.02 -3.13 20.65
C THR A 90 -1.33 -1.84 20.19
N SER A 91 -0.10 -1.93 19.71
CA SER A 91 0.73 -0.75 19.44
C SER A 91 0.68 -0.32 17.98
N ASP A 92 0.23 0.92 17.78
CA ASP A 92 0.32 1.58 16.47
C ASP A 92 1.78 1.69 15.99
N ALA A 93 2.76 1.79 16.89
CA ALA A 93 4.17 1.89 16.49
C ALA A 93 4.67 0.59 15.85
N ALA A 94 4.23 -0.57 16.36
CA ALA A 94 4.54 -1.86 15.76
C ALA A 94 3.85 -2.01 14.39
N ALA A 95 2.59 -1.59 14.29
CA ALA A 95 1.84 -1.59 13.03
C ALA A 95 2.46 -0.65 11.99
N GLU A 96 2.90 0.54 12.40
CA GLU A 96 3.58 1.52 11.56
C GLU A 96 4.91 0.97 11.02
N ALA A 97 5.72 0.33 11.87
CA ALA A 97 6.95 -0.32 11.45
C ALA A 97 6.69 -1.44 10.43
N TRP A 98 5.69 -2.29 10.70
CA TRP A 98 5.31 -3.36 9.79
C TRP A 98 4.80 -2.84 8.43
N LEU A 99 3.98 -1.78 8.43
CA LEU A 99 3.53 -1.14 7.19
C LEU A 99 4.70 -0.52 6.40
N ARG A 100 5.74 -0.02 7.07
CA ARG A 100 6.98 0.43 6.41
C ARG A 100 7.72 -0.73 5.75
N ASP A 101 7.76 -1.91 6.38
CA ASP A 101 8.38 -3.09 5.77
C ASP A 101 7.63 -3.52 4.50
N ILE A 102 6.30 -3.48 4.52
CA ILE A 102 5.46 -3.71 3.33
C ILE A 102 5.74 -2.67 2.24
N ALA A 103 5.82 -1.38 2.59
CA ALA A 103 6.15 -0.32 1.64
C ALA A 103 7.54 -0.52 1.02
N ALA A 104 8.54 -0.92 1.83
CA ALA A 104 9.87 -1.24 1.35
C ALA A 104 9.87 -2.44 0.40
N LEU A 105 9.10 -3.49 0.69
CA LEU A 105 8.92 -4.65 -0.18
C LEU A 105 8.30 -4.25 -1.52
N ILE A 106 7.26 -3.40 -1.52
CA ILE A 106 6.64 -2.90 -2.76
C ILE A 106 7.63 -2.06 -3.58
N ARG A 107 8.44 -1.20 -2.95
CA ARG A 107 9.51 -0.46 -3.63
C ARG A 107 10.51 -1.40 -4.29
N GLY A 108 10.92 -2.45 -3.59
CA GLY A 108 11.77 -3.51 -4.13
C GLY A 108 11.17 -4.17 -5.38
N VAL A 109 9.88 -4.53 -5.32
CA VAL A 109 9.13 -5.07 -6.47
C VAL A 109 9.10 -4.11 -7.65
N LEU A 110 8.98 -2.81 -7.39
CA LEU A 110 8.96 -1.77 -8.42
C LEU A 110 10.35 -1.46 -9.00
N GLY A 111 11.42 -2.01 -8.42
CA GLY A 111 12.80 -1.68 -8.75
C GLY A 111 13.22 -0.28 -8.26
N GLU A 112 12.47 0.29 -7.32
CA GLU A 112 12.75 1.58 -6.71
C GLU A 112 13.67 1.33 -5.51
N THR A 113 14.97 1.55 -5.68
CA THR A 113 15.88 1.62 -4.52
C THR A 113 15.45 2.79 -3.64
N TYR A 114 15.17 2.53 -2.36
CA TYR A 114 14.96 3.57 -1.35
C TYR A 114 16.27 4.38 -1.23
N ASP A 115 16.38 5.44 -2.01
CA ASP A 115 17.43 6.42 -1.87
C ASP A 115 16.88 7.51 -0.97
N GLY A 116 16.99 7.30 0.34
CA GLY A 116 16.50 8.21 1.40
C GLY A 116 17.15 9.60 1.39
N ASN A 117 17.78 10.02 0.29
CA ASN A 117 18.33 11.35 0.10
C ASN A 117 18.69 11.64 -1.37
N ASN A 118 17.73 11.95 -2.26
CA ASN A 118 18.05 12.79 -3.43
C ASN A 118 16.85 13.50 -4.05
N PRO A 119 16.80 14.85 -4.06
CA PRO A 119 15.87 15.59 -4.90
C PRO A 119 16.32 15.44 -6.35
N GLY A 120 15.42 14.94 -7.20
CA GLY A 120 15.69 14.71 -8.60
C GLY A 120 16.36 15.92 -9.28
N THR A 121 17.50 15.68 -9.89
CA THR A 121 17.91 16.41 -11.07
C THR A 121 18.28 15.42 -12.16
N PRO A 122 17.66 15.50 -13.35
CA PRO A 122 18.02 14.66 -14.47
C PRO A 122 19.25 15.25 -15.18
N SER A 123 20.09 14.37 -15.73
CA SER A 123 20.95 14.68 -16.88
C SER A 123 21.00 13.46 -17.78
#